data_AF-Q2UT00-F1
#
_entry.id   AF-Q2UT00-F1
#
_cell.length_a   1.000
_cell.length_b   1.000
_cell.length_c   1.000
_cell.angle_alpha   90.00
_cell.angle_beta   90.00
_cell.angle_gamma   90.00
#
_symmetry.space_group_name_H-M   'P 1'
#
loop_
_entity.id
_entity.type
_entity.pdbx_description
1 polymer ?
#
loop_
_entity_poly.entity_id
_entity_poly.type
_entity_poly.pdbx_seq_one_letter_code
_entity_poly.pdbx_strand_id
1 'polypeptide(L)'
;MATNTKPAIVICHGSYHSPTPYEPFMEKLQSQGFETYCPHRPTCDLSKLNVGDVDHPDFDLGPPAEGYPTDTDDVNVVVKLLDKLVNEGGKLVLLVAHSSGGWVATQAAIPELQANSRRSEGKTGGLIGIFYMGAFVVPVGESIHSFFQPKDGITFVPPFMRFHTCWRYAQELVDMINW
;
A
#
# COMPACT_ATOMS: atom_id res chain seq x y z
N MET A 1 -2.49 27.82 23.21
CA MET A 1 -2.77 26.51 23.81
C MET A 1 -2.72 25.49 22.68
N ALA A 2 -1.72 24.60 22.65
CA ALA A 2 -1.73 23.53 21.65
C ALA A 2 -2.84 22.56 22.03
N THR A 3 -3.93 22.55 21.27
CA THR A 3 -4.93 21.49 21.36
C THR A 3 -4.19 20.19 21.06
N ASN A 4 -4.13 19.29 22.04
CA ASN A 4 -3.44 18.00 21.91
C ASN A 4 -4.29 17.06 21.03
N THR A 5 -4.40 17.40 19.75
CA THR A 5 -5.16 16.63 18.77
C THR A 5 -4.44 15.34 18.45
N LYS A 6 -5.12 14.22 18.63
CA LYS A 6 -4.61 12.90 18.26
C LYS A 6 -4.30 12.85 16.77
N PRO A 7 -3.23 12.15 16.35
CA PRO A 7 -2.95 11.98 14.93
C PRO A 7 -4.06 11.17 14.25
N ALA A 8 -4.29 11.43 12.97
CA ALA A 8 -5.06 10.51 12.13
C ALA A 8 -4.22 9.24 11.88
N ILE A 9 -4.88 8.10 11.84
CA ILE A 9 -4.26 6.80 11.58
C ILE A 9 -4.64 6.35 10.18
N VAL A 10 -3.67 6.16 9.30
CA VAL A 10 -3.90 5.67 7.94
C VAL A 10 -3.30 4.27 7.83
N ILE A 11 -4.15 3.26 7.64
CA ILE A 11 -3.77 1.86 7.55
C ILE A 11 -3.54 1.50 6.08
N CYS A 12 -2.30 1.14 5.74
CA CYS A 12 -1.94 0.53 4.47
C CYS A 12 -2.09 -0.99 4.60
N HIS A 13 -3.16 -1.55 4.03
CA HIS A 13 -3.46 -2.98 4.12
C HIS A 13 -2.54 -3.84 3.25
N GLY A 14 -2.43 -5.11 3.62
CA GLY A 14 -1.69 -6.13 2.88
C GLY A 14 -2.38 -6.60 1.59
N SER A 15 -1.68 -7.43 0.83
CA SER A 15 -2.10 -7.97 -0.45
C SER A 15 -3.26 -8.93 -0.23
N TYR A 16 -4.14 -9.05 -1.22
CA TYR A 16 -5.31 -9.93 -1.17
C TYR A 16 -6.34 -9.58 -0.07
N HIS A 17 -6.24 -8.38 0.50
CA HIS A 17 -7.20 -7.86 1.47
C HIS A 17 -7.98 -6.68 0.87
N SER A 18 -9.20 -6.48 1.35
CA SER A 18 -9.91 -5.20 1.31
C SER A 18 -9.71 -4.45 2.65
N PRO A 19 -10.28 -3.24 2.81
CA PRO A 19 -10.32 -2.58 4.12
C PRO A 19 -11.13 -3.33 5.19
N THR A 20 -12.08 -4.18 4.81
CA THR A 20 -13.06 -4.80 5.72
C THR A 20 -12.43 -5.54 6.91
N PRO A 21 -11.38 -6.38 6.75
CA PRO A 21 -10.76 -7.07 7.89
C PRO A 21 -10.12 -6.12 8.94
N TYR A 22 -9.89 -4.85 8.60
CA TYR A 22 -9.30 -3.85 9.49
C TYR A 22 -10.35 -3.02 10.24
N GLU A 23 -11.64 -3.17 9.90
CA GLU A 23 -12.74 -2.40 10.51
C GLU A 23 -12.78 -2.54 12.04
N PRO A 24 -12.72 -3.74 12.66
CA PRO A 24 -12.75 -3.85 14.12
C PRO A 24 -11.59 -3.11 14.81
N PHE A 25 -10.41 -3.09 14.17
CA PHE A 25 -9.26 -2.34 14.66
C PHE A 25 -9.47 -0.82 14.52
N MET A 26 -10.01 -0.37 13.38
CA MET A 26 -10.38 1.03 13.16
C MET A 26 -11.44 1.50 14.17
N GLU A 27 -12.51 0.75 14.37
CA GLU A 27 -13.55 1.05 15.36
C GLU A 27 -12.98 1.17 16.77
N LYS A 28 -12.05 0.28 17.14
CA LYS A 28 -11.40 0.36 18.44
C LYS A 28 -10.58 1.64 18.58
N LEU A 29 -9.82 2.03 17.56
CA LEU A 29 -9.07 3.30 17.55
C LEU A 29 -10.00 4.52 17.58
N GLN A 30 -11.09 4.49 16.82
CA GLN A 30 -12.12 5.54 16.82
C GLN A 30 -12.78 5.71 18.19
N SER A 31 -13.07 4.61 18.91
CA SER A 31 -13.56 4.65 20.29
C SER A 31 -12.60 5.35 21.26
N GLN A 32 -11.32 5.45 20.90
CA GLN A 32 -10.29 6.15 21.66
C GLN A 32 -10.07 7.59 21.13
N GLY A 33 -10.87 8.06 20.19
CA GLY A 33 -10.80 9.42 19.63
C GLY A 33 -9.77 9.60 18.51
N PHE A 34 -9.26 8.52 17.92
CA PHE A 34 -8.45 8.62 16.70
C PHE A 34 -9.36 8.67 15.47
N GLU A 35 -9.03 9.54 14.52
CA GLU A 35 -9.58 9.44 13.17
C GLU A 35 -8.81 8.34 12.41
N THR A 36 -9.52 7.49 11.67
CA THR A 36 -8.89 6.34 11.01
C THR A 36 -9.31 6.20 9.56
N TYR A 37 -8.39 5.73 8.73
CA TYR A 37 -8.63 5.44 7.33
C TYR A 37 -7.94 4.14 6.93
N CYS A 38 -8.53 3.40 6.01
CA CYS A 38 -7.88 2.30 5.32
C CYS A 38 -8.29 2.37 3.84
N PRO A 39 -7.57 3.14 3.00
CA PRO A 39 -7.93 3.24 1.59
C PRO A 39 -7.73 1.90 0.89
N HIS A 40 -8.68 1.49 0.07
CA HIS A 40 -8.57 0.26 -0.72
C HIS A 40 -7.57 0.47 -1.86
N ARG A 41 -6.60 -0.44 -1.93
CA ARG A 41 -5.53 -0.47 -2.93
C ARG A 41 -6.04 -0.97 -4.29
N PRO A 42 -5.83 -0.24 -5.39
CA PRO A 42 -6.17 -0.67 -6.73
C PRO A 42 -5.68 -2.09 -7.11
N THR A 43 -4.48 -2.49 -6.70
CA THR A 43 -3.96 -3.85 -6.97
C THR A 43 -4.69 -4.96 -6.21
N CYS A 44 -5.48 -4.60 -5.20
CA CYS A 44 -6.26 -5.51 -4.37
C CYS A 44 -7.77 -5.39 -4.63
N ASP A 45 -8.16 -4.66 -5.67
CA ASP A 45 -9.55 -4.46 -6.07
C ASP A 45 -9.83 -5.34 -7.29
N LEU A 46 -10.54 -6.45 -7.08
CA LEU A 46 -10.87 -7.41 -8.13
C LEU A 46 -11.58 -6.76 -9.33
N SER A 47 -12.37 -5.70 -9.09
CA SER A 47 -13.06 -4.98 -10.17
C SER A 47 -12.10 -4.29 -11.15
N LYS A 48 -10.84 -4.09 -10.75
CA LYS A 48 -9.77 -3.50 -11.57
C LYS A 48 -8.85 -4.52 -12.22
N LEU A 49 -9.09 -5.82 -12.02
CA LEU A 49 -8.20 -6.89 -12.51
C LEU A 49 -8.78 -7.68 -13.68
N ASN A 50 -9.92 -7.25 -14.25
CA ASN A 50 -10.60 -7.92 -15.36
C ASN A 50 -10.88 -9.41 -15.10
N VAL A 51 -11.48 -9.73 -13.94
CA VAL A 51 -11.78 -11.11 -13.54
C VAL A 51 -13.20 -11.56 -13.93
N GLY A 52 -13.91 -10.78 -14.73
CA GLY A 52 -15.31 -11.04 -15.06
C GLY A 52 -16.22 -10.79 -13.85
N ASP A 53 -16.93 -11.82 -13.40
CA ASP A 53 -17.77 -11.76 -12.21
C ASP A 53 -16.90 -11.77 -10.95
N VAL A 54 -16.99 -10.73 -10.11
CA VAL A 54 -16.18 -10.61 -8.89
C VAL A 54 -16.54 -11.64 -7.82
N ASP A 55 -17.77 -12.15 -7.83
CA ASP A 55 -18.22 -13.21 -6.91
C ASP A 55 -17.78 -14.60 -7.41
N HIS A 56 -17.47 -14.71 -8.71
CA HIS A 56 -17.01 -15.92 -9.40
C HIS A 56 -15.85 -15.61 -10.37
N PRO A 57 -14.68 -15.18 -9.85
CA PRO A 57 -13.62 -14.62 -10.68
C PRO A 57 -12.97 -15.66 -11.59
N ASP A 58 -12.81 -15.29 -12.87
CA ASP A 58 -11.97 -16.00 -13.82
C ASP A 58 -10.61 -15.29 -13.93
N PHE A 59 -9.60 -15.84 -13.26
CA PHE A 59 -8.24 -15.31 -13.24
C PHE A 59 -7.43 -15.65 -14.50
N ASP A 60 -7.96 -16.45 -15.42
CA ASP A 60 -7.32 -16.76 -16.70
C ASP A 60 -7.73 -15.80 -17.82
N LEU A 61 -8.58 -14.80 -17.52
CA LEU A 61 -8.81 -13.65 -18.39
C LEU A 61 -7.54 -12.81 -18.57
N GLY A 62 -7.42 -12.18 -19.74
CA GLY A 62 -6.33 -11.27 -20.05
C GLY A 62 -6.35 -10.00 -19.20
N PRO A 63 -5.31 -9.15 -19.27
CA PRO A 63 -5.27 -7.89 -18.53
C PRO A 63 -6.48 -6.99 -18.87
N PRO A 64 -6.86 -6.05 -17.97
CA PRO A 64 -7.77 -4.96 -18.30
C PRO A 64 -7.27 -4.19 -19.54
N ALA A 65 -8.19 -3.55 -20.27
CA ALA A 65 -7.86 -2.84 -21.52
C ALA A 65 -6.85 -1.69 -21.29
N GLU A 66 -6.91 -1.08 -20.11
CA GLU A 66 -6.04 -0.02 -19.62
C GLU A 66 -4.74 -0.53 -18.97
N GLY A 67 -4.56 -1.85 -18.86
CA GLY A 67 -3.47 -2.49 -18.13
C GLY A 67 -3.81 -2.75 -16.65
N TYR A 68 -2.97 -3.53 -15.98
CA TYR A 68 -3.13 -3.79 -14.55
C TYR A 68 -2.80 -2.56 -13.71
N PRO A 69 -3.50 -2.34 -12.58
CA PRO A 69 -3.05 -1.40 -11.57
C PRO A 69 -1.63 -1.75 -11.10
N THR A 70 -0.82 -0.72 -10.87
CA THR A 70 0.57 -0.82 -10.47
C THR A 70 0.74 -0.58 -8.97
N ASP A 71 1.94 -0.87 -8.45
CA ASP A 71 2.32 -0.47 -7.10
C ASP A 71 2.28 1.06 -6.91
N THR A 72 2.62 1.81 -7.95
CA THR A 72 2.52 3.28 -7.97
C THR A 72 1.07 3.75 -7.83
N ASP A 73 0.10 3.04 -8.41
CA ASP A 73 -1.33 3.37 -8.24
C ASP A 73 -1.78 3.20 -6.79
N ASP A 74 -1.31 2.15 -6.10
CA ASP A 74 -1.55 1.96 -4.66
C ASP A 74 -0.97 3.11 -3.83
N VAL A 75 0.26 3.53 -4.12
CA VAL A 75 0.93 4.64 -3.44
C VAL A 75 0.19 5.95 -3.68
N ASN A 76 -0.23 6.21 -4.91
CA ASN A 76 -0.96 7.43 -5.28
C ASN A 76 -2.28 7.57 -4.51
N VAL A 77 -2.99 6.47 -4.25
CA VAL A 77 -4.20 6.48 -3.42
C VAL A 77 -3.88 6.96 -1.99
N VAL A 78 -2.80 6.46 -1.40
CA VAL A 78 -2.37 6.87 -0.05
C VAL A 78 -1.87 8.31 -0.05
N VAL A 79 -1.02 8.71 -1.00
CA VAL A 79 -0.50 10.08 -1.13
C VAL A 79 -1.64 11.08 -1.28
N LYS A 80 -2.67 10.79 -2.10
CA LYS A 80 -3.85 11.66 -2.26
C LYS A 80 -4.64 11.82 -0.96
N LEU A 81 -4.77 10.76 -0.16
CA LEU A 81 -5.40 10.85 1.15
C LEU A 81 -4.54 11.67 2.12
N LEU A 82 -3.23 11.43 2.14
CA LEU A 82 -2.30 12.17 2.98
C LEU A 82 -2.29 13.66 2.64
N ASP A 83 -2.31 14.02 1.35
CA ASP A 83 -2.41 15.40 0.89
C ASP A 83 -3.62 16.11 1.49
N LYS A 84 -4.80 15.50 1.42
CA LYS A 84 -6.02 16.02 2.06
C LYS A 84 -5.87 16.18 3.57
N LEU A 85 -5.36 15.15 4.26
CA LEU A 85 -5.24 15.19 5.73
C LEU A 85 -4.21 16.23 6.19
N VAL A 86 -3.09 16.34 5.47
CA VAL A 86 -1.92 17.13 5.86
C VAL A 86 -1.99 18.56 5.31
N ASN A 87 -2.18 18.73 4.00
CA ASN A 87 -2.16 20.04 3.36
C ASN A 87 -3.48 20.79 3.54
N GLU A 88 -4.62 20.13 3.31
CA GLU A 88 -5.92 20.76 3.49
C GLU A 88 -6.35 20.76 4.97
N GLY A 89 -6.11 19.65 5.68
CA GLY A 89 -6.57 19.45 7.06
C GLY A 89 -5.59 19.86 8.16
N GLY A 90 -4.31 20.12 7.84
CA GLY A 90 -3.28 20.46 8.84
C GLY A 90 -3.02 19.37 9.89
N LYS A 91 -3.38 18.11 9.62
CA LYS A 91 -3.37 17.01 10.60
C LYS A 91 -1.98 16.38 10.72
N LEU A 92 -1.67 15.90 11.93
CA LEU A 92 -0.60 14.93 12.13
C LEU A 92 -1.12 13.54 11.75
N VAL A 93 -0.31 12.75 11.06
CA VAL A 93 -0.72 11.44 10.53
C VAL A 93 0.30 10.36 10.88
N LEU A 94 -0.16 9.23 11.40
CA LEU A 94 0.63 8.01 11.57
C LEU A 94 0.19 6.99 10.52
N LEU A 95 1.14 6.50 9.72
CA LEU A 95 0.89 5.37 8.83
C LEU A 95 1.03 4.07 9.62
N VAL A 96 0.07 3.15 9.47
CA VAL A 96 0.15 1.78 9.98
C VAL A 96 0.27 0.86 8.78
N ALA A 97 1.40 0.18 8.65
CA ALA A 97 1.70 -0.64 7.50
C ALA A 97 1.58 -2.12 7.88
N HIS A 98 0.75 -2.90 7.19
CA HIS A 98 0.60 -4.33 7.41
C HIS A 98 1.02 -5.14 6.18
N SER A 99 1.84 -6.19 6.37
CA SER A 99 2.32 -7.06 5.29
C SER A 99 2.87 -6.23 4.11
N SER A 100 2.37 -6.43 2.89
CA SER A 100 2.74 -5.64 1.71
C SER A 100 2.37 -4.17 1.77
N GLY A 101 1.44 -3.76 2.62
CA GLY A 101 1.21 -2.35 2.90
C GLY A 101 2.46 -1.63 3.43
N GLY A 102 3.46 -2.39 3.90
CA GLY A 102 4.82 -1.95 4.19
C GLY A 102 5.43 -1.05 3.12
N TRP A 103 5.58 -1.56 1.89
CA TRP A 103 6.21 -0.80 0.82
C TRP A 103 5.37 0.42 0.41
N VAL A 104 4.03 0.28 0.40
CA VAL A 104 3.11 1.36 0.04
C VAL A 104 3.24 2.51 1.03
N ALA A 105 3.25 2.21 2.33
CA ALA A 105 3.46 3.21 3.38
C ALA A 105 4.82 3.89 3.27
N THR A 106 5.88 3.12 2.99
CA THR A 106 7.24 3.65 2.82
C THR A 106 7.33 4.59 1.62
N GLN A 107 6.83 4.18 0.46
CA GLN A 107 6.88 5.02 -0.75
C GLN A 107 5.97 6.25 -0.63
N ALA A 108 4.83 6.15 0.05
CA ALA A 108 3.94 7.29 0.29
C ALA A 108 4.50 8.31 1.29
N ALA A 109 5.51 7.94 2.09
CA ALA A 109 6.12 8.81 3.10
C ALA A 109 7.13 9.81 2.53
N ILE A 110 6.75 10.51 1.46
CA ILE A 110 7.59 11.48 0.75
C ILE A 110 7.98 12.68 1.64
N PRO A 111 9.18 13.26 1.46
CA PRO A 111 9.71 14.32 2.34
C PRO A 111 8.76 15.51 2.55
N GLU A 112 8.00 15.91 1.54
CA GLU A 112 7.11 17.07 1.52
C GLU A 112 5.90 16.90 2.47
N LEU A 113 5.55 15.64 2.78
CA LEU A 113 4.47 15.30 3.70
C LEU A 113 4.96 15.03 5.11
N GLN A 114 6.27 14.93 5.35
CA GLN A 114 6.83 14.65 6.68
C GLN A 114 6.74 15.85 7.62
N ALA A 115 6.29 15.62 8.86
CA ALA A 115 6.07 16.70 9.83
C ALA A 115 7.34 17.51 10.13
N ASN A 116 8.52 16.86 10.14
CA ASN A 116 9.79 17.54 10.39
C ASN A 116 10.18 18.50 9.24
N SER A 117 10.12 18.03 7.99
CA SER A 117 10.37 18.86 6.80
C SER A 117 9.41 20.05 6.77
N ARG A 118 8.11 19.77 6.94
CA ARG A 118 7.06 20.79 6.95
C ARG A 118 7.23 21.83 8.06
N ARG A 119 7.62 21.42 9.26
CA ARG A 119 7.91 22.33 10.38
C ARG A 119 9.04 23.30 10.03
N SER A 120 10.08 22.85 9.32
CA SER A 120 11.16 23.75 8.89
C SER A 120 10.71 24.82 7.88
N GLU A 121 9.60 24.58 7.20
CA GLU A 121 8.93 25.53 6.29
C GLU A 121 7.81 26.33 6.96
N GLY A 122 7.64 26.21 8.29
CA GLY A 122 6.55 26.89 9.02
C GLY A 122 5.15 26.32 8.77
N LYS A 123 5.03 25.16 8.12
CA LYS A 123 3.75 24.49 7.84
C LYS A 123 3.33 23.62 9.03
N THR A 124 2.01 23.48 9.22
CA THR A 124 1.42 22.57 10.22
C THR A 124 1.13 21.19 9.62
N GLY A 125 0.86 20.23 10.50
CA GLY A 125 0.57 18.85 10.14
C GLY A 125 1.76 18.08 9.59
N GLY A 126 1.49 16.86 9.12
CA GLY A 126 2.47 15.99 8.45
C GLY A 126 2.53 14.60 9.04
N LEU A 127 3.23 13.73 8.33
CA LEU A 127 3.54 12.37 8.75
C LEU A 127 4.49 12.41 9.94
N ILE A 128 4.08 11.78 11.04
CA ILE A 128 4.88 11.67 12.27
C ILE A 128 5.63 10.34 12.37
N GLY A 129 5.31 9.38 11.49
CA GLY A 129 6.02 8.10 11.41
C GLY A 129 5.24 7.02 10.66
N ILE A 130 5.86 5.84 10.61
CA ILE A 130 5.29 4.60 10.09
C ILE A 130 5.41 3.54 11.17
N PHE A 131 4.30 2.89 11.51
CA PHE A 131 4.26 1.73 12.39
C PHE A 131 4.15 0.46 11.54
N TYR A 132 5.21 -0.34 11.50
CA TYR A 132 5.24 -1.60 10.76
C TYR A 132 4.67 -2.74 11.61
N MET A 133 3.60 -3.36 11.13
CA MET A 133 2.92 -4.49 11.77
C MET A 133 3.05 -5.72 10.87
N GLY A 134 4.00 -6.61 11.18
CA GLY A 134 4.25 -7.81 10.35
C GLY A 134 4.44 -7.47 8.87
N ALA A 135 5.11 -6.36 8.58
CA ALA A 135 5.13 -5.72 7.28
C ALA A 135 6.48 -5.82 6.58
N PHE A 136 6.46 -5.67 5.26
CA PHE A 136 7.66 -5.70 4.44
C PHE A 136 8.39 -4.37 4.54
N VAL A 137 9.67 -4.43 4.90
CA VAL A 137 10.57 -3.28 4.94
C VAL A 137 11.61 -3.48 3.85
N VAL A 138 11.25 -3.05 2.64
CA VAL A 138 12.07 -3.27 1.44
C VAL A 138 13.13 -2.18 1.33
N PRO A 139 14.42 -2.52 1.16
CA PRO A 139 15.47 -1.54 0.90
C PRO A 139 15.20 -0.73 -0.37
N VAL A 140 15.67 0.53 -0.39
CA VAL A 140 15.61 1.36 -1.59
C VAL A 140 16.39 0.70 -2.73
N GLY A 141 15.76 0.60 -3.91
CA GLY A 141 16.34 -0.05 -5.08
C GLY A 141 16.10 -1.56 -5.16
N GLU A 142 15.36 -2.14 -4.21
CA GLU A 142 14.94 -3.54 -4.25
C GLU A 142 13.44 -3.69 -4.53
N SER A 143 13.06 -4.87 -5.02
CA SER A 143 11.66 -5.26 -5.19
C SER A 143 11.27 -6.31 -4.14
N ILE A 144 9.97 -6.54 -3.97
CA ILE A 144 9.47 -7.61 -3.10
C ILE A 144 9.93 -8.98 -3.57
N HIS A 145 10.02 -9.15 -4.89
CA HIS A 145 10.53 -10.38 -5.47
C HIS A 145 12.01 -10.58 -5.07
N SER A 146 12.87 -9.58 -5.28
CA SER A 146 14.29 -9.71 -4.90
C SER A 146 14.53 -9.79 -3.40
N PHE A 147 13.58 -9.30 -2.59
CA PHE A 147 13.64 -9.38 -1.13
C PHE A 147 13.32 -10.79 -0.60
N PHE A 148 12.39 -11.51 -1.24
CA PHE A 148 11.98 -12.86 -0.81
C PHE A 148 12.56 -14.00 -1.63
N GLN A 149 13.15 -13.72 -2.80
CA GLN A 149 13.77 -14.70 -3.66
C GLN A 149 15.19 -14.25 -4.04
N PRO A 150 16.17 -15.17 -4.08
CA PRO A 150 17.53 -14.80 -4.48
C PRO A 150 17.53 -14.32 -5.94
N LYS A 151 18.18 -13.18 -6.21
CA LYS A 151 18.30 -12.61 -7.57
C LYS A 151 18.83 -13.62 -8.61
N ASP A 152 19.72 -14.50 -8.18
CA ASP A 152 20.38 -15.51 -9.03
C ASP A 152 20.00 -16.96 -8.64
N GLY A 153 18.91 -17.12 -7.89
CA GLY A 153 18.47 -18.41 -7.36
C GLY A 153 17.46 -19.14 -8.26
N ILE A 154 17.18 -20.40 -7.94
CA ILE A 154 16.03 -21.10 -8.53
C ILE A 154 14.77 -20.49 -7.92
N THR A 155 13.93 -19.88 -8.77
CA THR A 155 12.58 -19.43 -8.41
C THR A 155 11.82 -20.58 -7.77
N PHE A 156 11.55 -20.48 -6.46
CA PHE A 156 10.77 -21.48 -5.73
C PHE A 156 9.31 -21.03 -5.68
N VAL A 157 8.44 -21.81 -6.30
CA VAL A 157 7.00 -21.65 -6.22
C VAL A 157 6.46 -22.80 -5.36
N PRO A 158 5.86 -22.52 -4.19
CA PRO A 158 5.24 -23.57 -3.39
C PRO A 158 4.16 -24.30 -4.22
N PRO A 159 3.98 -25.63 -4.08
CA PRO A 159 3.02 -26.39 -4.88
C PRO A 159 1.56 -25.92 -4.75
N PHE A 160 1.23 -25.19 -3.68
CA PHE A 160 -0.10 -24.61 -3.46
C PHE A 160 -0.31 -23.25 -4.16
N MET A 161 0.76 -22.64 -4.69
CA MET A 161 0.69 -21.38 -5.40
C MET A 161 0.50 -21.65 -6.90
N ARG A 162 -0.63 -21.19 -7.45
CA ARG A 162 -0.93 -21.28 -8.88
C ARG A 162 -0.79 -19.91 -9.51
N PHE A 163 0.12 -19.78 -10.46
CA PHE A 163 0.18 -18.61 -11.34
C PHE A 163 -0.80 -18.81 -12.50
N HIS A 164 -1.75 -17.89 -12.63
CA HIS A 164 -2.68 -17.87 -13.76
C HIS A 164 -2.01 -17.28 -15.00
N THR A 165 -2.60 -17.52 -16.17
CA THR A 165 -2.00 -17.23 -17.48
C THR A 165 -1.55 -15.77 -17.64
N CYS A 166 -2.25 -14.85 -16.97
CA CYS A 166 -1.91 -13.43 -16.91
C CYS A 166 -0.56 -13.11 -16.22
N TRP A 167 -0.10 -13.95 -15.29
CA TRP A 167 1.19 -13.78 -14.60
C TRP A 167 2.37 -14.39 -15.36
N ARG A 168 2.13 -15.37 -16.24
CA ARG A 168 3.21 -15.96 -17.06
C ARG A 168 3.84 -14.91 -17.99
N TYR A 169 3.04 -14.03 -18.58
CA TYR A 169 3.55 -12.92 -19.39
C TYR A 169 4.31 -11.86 -18.57
N ALA A 170 3.90 -11.60 -17.33
CA ALA A 170 4.60 -10.67 -16.44
C ALA A 170 5.95 -11.24 -15.97
N GLN A 171 6.02 -12.55 -15.71
CA GLN A 171 7.28 -13.24 -15.40
C GLN A 171 8.24 -13.18 -16.60
N GLU A 172 7.75 -13.48 -17.81
CA GLU A 172 8.52 -13.38 -19.06
C GLU A 172 9.02 -11.94 -19.33
N LEU A 173 8.24 -10.92 -18.98
CA LEU A 173 8.65 -9.51 -19.08
C LEU A 173 9.69 -9.10 -18.03
N VAL A 174 9.58 -9.60 -16.80
CA VAL A 174 10.59 -9.39 -15.73
C VAL A 174 11.90 -10.10 -16.08
N ASP A 175 11.84 -11.28 -16.69
CA ASP A 175 13.01 -12.00 -17.19
C ASP A 175 13.65 -11.29 -18.40
N MET A 176 12.87 -10.58 -19.22
CA MET A 176 13.37 -9.76 -20.34
C MET A 176 14.05 -8.44 -19.92
N ILE A 177 13.71 -7.87 -18.77
CA ILE A 177 14.29 -6.60 -18.27
C ILE A 177 15.65 -6.83 -17.56
N ASN A 178 16.02 -8.08 -17.29
CA ASN A 178 17.29 -8.45 -16.66
C ASN A 178 18.41 -8.86 -17.66
N TRP A 179 18.36 -8.37 -18.90
CA TRP A 179 19.46 -8.42 -19.89
C TRP A 179 19.92 -7.01 -20.26
#